data_AF-A0A2E3U9L9-F1
#
_entry.id   AF-A0A2E3U9L9-F1
#
_cell.length_a   1.000
_cell.length_b   1.000
_cell.length_c   1.000
_cell.angle_alpha   90.00
_cell.angle_beta   90.00
_cell.angle_gamma   90.00
#
_symmetry.space_group_name_H-M   'P 1'
#
loop_
_entity.id
_entity.type
_entity.pdbx_description
1 polymer ?
#
loop_
_entity_poly.entity_id
_entity_poly.type
_entity_poly.pdbx_seq_one_letter_code
_entity_poly.pdbx_strand_id
1 'polypeptide(L)'
;MTVLELYASFELTGFSTAVRELWWVFPTILVFHSLSMGLMAGIGIVCALRALGFARQIPIAMFSKFQPLLWVGLGIAGASGLLLLAGYPAKALTNPLFFIKMLMLAGAIWLTVRMTSTAPRLSSQSPSPARLPALLTIGLWLGVIASGRFLAYTHTVLLASWLVVGG
;
A
#
# COMPACT_ATOMS: atom_id res chain seq x y z
N MET A 1 0.85 -6.21 -31.24
CA MET A 1 0.02 -6.33 -30.02
C MET A 1 -0.21 -4.95 -29.45
N THR A 2 -1.48 -4.56 -29.34
CA THR A 2 -1.86 -3.34 -28.60
C THR A 2 -1.80 -3.59 -27.09
N VAL A 3 -1.75 -2.53 -26.28
CA VAL A 3 -1.74 -2.64 -24.80
C VAL A 3 -2.98 -3.38 -24.28
N LEU A 4 -4.13 -3.18 -24.93
CA LEU A 4 -5.37 -3.88 -24.62
C LEU A 4 -5.30 -5.38 -24.91
N GLU A 5 -4.72 -5.77 -26.05
CA GLU A 5 -4.49 -7.19 -26.39
C GLU A 5 -3.54 -7.86 -25.40
N LEU A 6 -2.51 -7.14 -24.92
CA LEU A 6 -1.60 -7.65 -23.89
C LEU A 6 -2.37 -7.93 -22.58
N TYR A 7 -3.19 -6.99 -22.10
CA TYR A 7 -3.99 -7.20 -20.90
C TYR A 7 -4.98 -8.36 -21.06
N ALA A 8 -5.64 -8.46 -22.21
CA ALA A 8 -6.55 -9.58 -22.52
C ALA A 8 -5.82 -10.93 -22.49
N SER A 9 -4.58 -11.00 -23.00
CA SER A 9 -3.80 -12.24 -22.97
C SER A 9 -3.46 -12.72 -21.55
N PHE A 10 -3.16 -11.78 -20.63
CA PHE A 10 -2.96 -12.11 -19.21
C PHE A 10 -4.26 -12.52 -18.53
N GLU A 11 -5.38 -11.86 -18.87
CA GLU A 11 -6.70 -12.18 -18.33
C GLU A 11 -7.17 -13.59 -18.71
N LEU A 12 -6.80 -14.12 -19.88
CA LEU A 12 -7.24 -15.44 -20.31
C LEU A 12 -6.43 -16.61 -19.73
N THR A 13 -5.38 -16.33 -18.95
CA THR A 13 -4.58 -17.38 -18.31
C THR A 13 -5.40 -18.13 -17.25
N GLY A 14 -5.20 -19.45 -17.16
CA GLY A 14 -5.87 -20.30 -16.16
C GLY A 14 -5.65 -19.86 -14.71
N PHE A 15 -4.54 -19.17 -14.45
CA PHE A 15 -4.25 -18.54 -13.17
C PHE A 15 -5.14 -17.31 -12.90
N SER A 16 -5.24 -16.39 -13.86
CA SER A 16 -6.06 -15.18 -13.71
C SER A 16 -7.54 -15.52 -13.62
N THR A 17 -8.02 -16.53 -14.36
CA THR A 17 -9.40 -17.04 -14.23
C THR A 17 -9.63 -17.70 -12.88
N ALA A 18 -8.70 -18.55 -12.39
CA ALA A 18 -8.83 -19.16 -11.06
C ALA A 18 -8.89 -18.11 -9.94
N VAL A 19 -8.12 -17.01 -10.04
CA VAL A 19 -8.21 -15.90 -9.09
C VAL A 19 -9.60 -15.25 -9.09
N ARG A 20 -10.27 -15.15 -10.26
CA ARG A 20 -11.59 -14.51 -10.38
C ARG A 20 -12.76 -15.42 -10.05
N GLU A 21 -12.69 -16.68 -10.45
CA GLU A 21 -13.83 -17.60 -10.41
C GLU A 21 -13.88 -18.42 -9.12
N LEU A 22 -12.74 -18.66 -8.46
CA LEU A 22 -12.73 -19.33 -7.17
C LEU A 22 -13.13 -18.35 -6.07
N TRP A 23 -14.34 -18.57 -5.54
CA TRP A 23 -14.99 -17.72 -4.55
C TRP A 23 -14.15 -17.37 -3.33
N TRP A 24 -13.17 -18.20 -2.95
CA TRP A 24 -12.31 -17.98 -1.77
C TRP A 24 -10.95 -17.36 -2.11
N VAL A 25 -10.46 -17.45 -3.35
CA VAL A 25 -9.10 -17.04 -3.72
C VAL A 25 -8.97 -15.52 -3.68
N PHE A 26 -9.82 -14.81 -4.40
CA PHE A 26 -9.80 -13.34 -4.40
C PHE A 26 -9.99 -12.74 -3.00
N PRO A 27 -10.97 -13.18 -2.18
CA PRO A 27 -11.10 -12.69 -0.80
C PRO A 27 -9.87 -12.98 0.06
N THR A 28 -9.26 -14.16 -0.06
CA THR A 28 -8.07 -14.53 0.72
C THR A 28 -6.90 -13.60 0.39
N ILE A 29 -6.64 -13.36 -0.90
CA ILE A 29 -5.61 -12.42 -1.33
C ILE A 29 -5.89 -11.02 -0.77
N LEU A 30 -7.15 -10.57 -0.83
CA LEU A 30 -7.56 -9.26 -0.32
C LEU A 30 -7.40 -9.14 1.20
N VAL A 31 -7.64 -10.22 1.96
CA VAL A 31 -7.40 -10.27 3.40
C VAL A 31 -5.92 -10.07 3.71
N PHE A 32 -5.03 -10.85 3.09
CA PHE A 32 -3.58 -10.70 3.30
C PHE A 32 -3.07 -9.32 2.88
N HIS A 33 -3.58 -8.79 1.76
CA HIS A 33 -3.26 -7.44 1.33
C HIS A 33 -3.71 -6.39 2.36
N SER A 34 -4.93 -6.49 2.87
CA SER A 34 -5.47 -5.52 3.83
C SER A 34 -4.79 -5.60 5.19
N LEU A 35 -4.48 -6.82 5.67
CA LEU A 35 -3.77 -7.03 6.94
C LEU A 35 -2.35 -6.46 6.89
N SER A 36 -1.61 -6.73 5.81
CA SER A 36 -0.26 -6.20 5.64
C SER A 36 -0.26 -4.66 5.55
N MET A 37 -1.22 -4.08 4.83
CA MET A 37 -1.41 -2.62 4.78
C MET A 37 -1.73 -2.02 6.16
N GLY A 38 -2.63 -2.66 6.92
CA GLY A 38 -2.97 -2.22 8.28
C GLY A 38 -1.77 -2.27 9.22
N LEU A 39 -0.95 -3.31 9.12
CA LEU A 39 0.28 -3.45 9.88
C LEU A 39 1.28 -2.32 9.59
N MET A 40 1.56 -2.07 8.30
CA MET A 40 2.52 -1.04 7.89
C MET A 40 2.03 0.36 8.29
N ALA A 41 0.76 0.66 8.04
CA ALA A 41 0.14 1.93 8.42
C ALA A 41 0.13 2.12 9.94
N GLY A 42 -0.16 1.07 10.70
CA GLY A 42 -0.12 1.10 12.17
C GLY A 42 1.27 1.49 12.69
N ILE A 43 2.34 0.85 12.19
CA ILE A 43 3.71 1.17 12.57
C ILE A 43 4.04 2.63 12.25
N GLY A 44 3.73 3.09 11.03
CA GLY A 44 4.03 4.45 10.59
C GLY A 44 3.24 5.52 11.34
N ILE A 45 1.93 5.32 11.53
CA ILE A 45 1.06 6.27 12.24
C ILE A 45 1.44 6.35 13.71
N VAL A 46 1.68 5.23 14.40
CA VAL A 46 2.07 5.27 15.82
C VAL A 46 3.44 5.94 15.99
N CYS A 47 4.41 5.67 15.10
CA CYS A 47 5.69 6.37 15.10
C CYS A 47 5.52 7.89 14.90
N ALA A 48 4.66 8.29 13.97
CA ALA A 48 4.35 9.69 13.71
C ALA A 48 3.64 10.37 14.90
N LEU A 49 2.61 9.74 15.48
CA LEU A 49 1.94 10.24 16.68
C LEU A 49 2.93 10.40 17.84
N ARG A 50 3.83 9.43 18.01
CA ARG A 50 4.88 9.53 19.02
C ARG A 50 5.81 10.73 18.78
N ALA A 51 6.18 11.00 17.53
CA ALA A 51 6.99 12.17 17.17
C ALA A 51 6.23 13.50 17.35
N LEU A 52 4.89 13.50 17.26
CA LEU A 52 4.03 14.64 17.59
C LEU A 52 3.85 14.88 19.09
N GLY A 53 4.31 13.95 19.94
CA GLY A 53 4.28 14.09 21.40
C GLY A 53 3.22 13.26 22.12
N PHE A 54 2.48 12.41 21.42
CA PHE A 54 1.63 11.40 22.06
C PHE A 54 2.51 10.31 22.70
N ALA A 55 2.09 9.73 23.82
CA ALA A 55 2.81 8.64 24.50
C ALA A 55 4.32 8.90 24.73
N ARG A 56 4.68 10.12 25.17
CA ARG A 56 6.07 10.58 25.39
C ARG A 56 6.94 9.67 26.25
N GLN A 57 6.32 8.84 27.09
CA GLN A 57 6.98 7.87 27.95
C GLN A 57 7.68 6.74 27.18
N ILE A 58 7.22 6.44 25.96
CA ILE A 58 7.79 5.39 25.11
C ILE A 58 9.03 5.94 24.40
N PRO A 59 10.21 5.32 24.51
CA PRO A 59 11.40 5.75 23.77
C PRO A 59 11.20 5.61 22.25
N ILE A 60 11.47 6.67 21.50
CA ILE A 60 11.31 6.65 20.04
C ILE A 60 12.25 5.62 19.37
N ALA A 61 13.40 5.32 19.99
CA ALA A 61 14.33 4.30 19.54
C ALA A 61 13.72 2.88 19.50
N MET A 62 12.68 2.60 20.30
CA MET A 62 11.99 1.31 20.29
C MET A 62 11.34 1.02 18.93
N PHE A 63 10.93 2.07 18.19
CA PHE A 63 10.26 1.91 16.91
C PHE A 63 11.16 1.35 15.80
N SER A 64 12.48 1.47 15.92
CA SER A 64 13.44 0.83 15.01
C SER A 64 13.30 -0.70 14.99
N LYS A 65 12.88 -1.31 16.10
CA LYS A 65 12.66 -2.76 16.20
C LYS A 65 11.46 -3.25 15.40
N PHE A 66 10.52 -2.36 15.04
CA PHE A 66 9.37 -2.71 14.20
C PHE A 66 9.66 -2.56 12.70
N GLN A 67 10.83 -2.04 12.31
CA GLN A 67 11.19 -1.87 10.91
C GLN A 67 11.26 -3.19 10.10
N PRO A 68 11.75 -4.33 10.64
CA PRO A 68 11.63 -5.62 9.97
C PRO A 68 10.18 -5.97 9.63
N LEU A 69 9.24 -5.65 10.53
CA LEU A 69 7.82 -5.92 10.34
C LEU A 69 7.20 -5.04 9.24
N LEU A 70 7.70 -3.81 9.08
CA LEU A 70 7.35 -2.94 7.95
C LEU A 70 7.77 -3.58 6.61
N TRP A 71 8.97 -4.17 6.54
CA TRP A 71 9.47 -4.84 5.33
C TRP A 71 8.74 -6.15 5.02
N VAL A 72 8.45 -6.95 6.05
CA VAL A 72 7.61 -8.16 5.91
C VAL A 72 6.22 -7.77 5.40
N GLY A 73 5.62 -6.73 5.99
CA GLY A 73 4.36 -6.15 5.51
C GLY A 73 4.44 -5.72 4.05
N LEU A 74 5.52 -5.04 3.64
CA LEU A 74 5.72 -4.64 2.25
C LEU A 74 5.81 -5.84 1.31
N GLY A 75 6.51 -6.90 1.71
CA GLY A 75 6.61 -8.14 0.94
C GLY A 75 5.25 -8.80 0.73
N ILE A 76 4.45 -8.93 1.80
CA ILE A 76 3.10 -9.51 1.73
C ILE A 76 2.16 -8.61 0.91
N ALA A 77 2.20 -7.30 1.13
CA ALA A 77 1.38 -6.32 0.40
C ALA A 77 1.73 -6.31 -1.09
N GLY A 78 3.01 -6.38 -1.43
CA GLY A 78 3.51 -6.42 -2.80
C GLY A 78 3.10 -7.71 -3.50
N ALA A 79 3.35 -8.87 -2.89
CA ALA A 79 2.96 -10.17 -3.47
C ALA A 79 1.45 -10.25 -3.68
N SER A 80 0.65 -9.97 -2.65
CA SER A 80 -0.81 -9.97 -2.76
C SER A 80 -1.34 -8.90 -3.73
N GLY A 81 -0.70 -7.73 -3.79
CA GLY A 81 -1.07 -6.66 -4.73
C GLY A 81 -0.81 -7.05 -6.19
N LEU A 82 0.28 -7.75 -6.47
CA LEU A 82 0.58 -8.30 -7.80
C LEU A 82 -0.43 -9.38 -8.20
N LEU A 83 -0.86 -10.22 -7.25
CA LEU A 83 -1.91 -11.21 -7.49
C LEU A 83 -3.25 -10.55 -7.84
N LEU A 84 -3.65 -9.50 -7.11
CA LEU A 84 -4.86 -8.72 -7.42
C LEU A 84 -4.76 -8.04 -8.78
N LEU A 85 -3.57 -7.49 -9.09
CA LEU A 85 -3.28 -6.87 -10.38
C LEU A 85 -3.36 -7.89 -11.53
N ALA A 86 -2.85 -9.10 -11.35
CA ALA A 86 -2.93 -10.17 -12.35
C ALA A 86 -4.37 -10.64 -12.58
N GLY A 87 -5.24 -10.57 -11.56
CA GLY A 87 -6.67 -10.85 -11.70
C GLY A 87 -7.42 -9.80 -12.52
N TYR A 88 -7.09 -8.51 -12.33
CA TYR A 88 -7.75 -7.37 -12.99
C TYR A 88 -6.75 -6.29 -13.42
N PRO A 89 -5.93 -6.54 -14.46
CA PRO A 89 -4.87 -5.62 -14.87
C PRO A 89 -5.43 -4.31 -15.41
N ALA A 90 -6.48 -4.39 -16.24
CA ALA A 90 -7.14 -3.22 -16.80
C ALA A 90 -7.72 -2.29 -15.72
N LYS A 91 -8.33 -2.87 -14.67
CA LYS A 91 -8.93 -2.13 -13.56
C LYS A 91 -7.92 -1.22 -12.83
N ALA A 92 -6.69 -1.69 -12.66
CA ALA A 92 -5.67 -0.97 -11.92
C ALA A 92 -4.81 -0.06 -12.82
N LEU A 93 -4.31 -0.56 -13.95
CA LEU A 93 -3.32 0.15 -14.76
C LEU A 93 -3.91 1.30 -15.60
N THR A 94 -5.23 1.31 -15.80
CA THR A 94 -5.91 2.42 -16.48
C THR A 94 -6.38 3.51 -15.51
N ASN A 95 -6.28 3.28 -14.20
CA ASN A 95 -6.78 4.19 -13.18
C ASN A 95 -5.64 5.02 -12.57
N PRO A 96 -5.64 6.36 -12.71
CA PRO A 96 -4.61 7.23 -12.14
C PRO A 96 -4.40 7.06 -10.63
N LEU A 97 -5.45 6.67 -9.87
CA LEU A 97 -5.36 6.44 -8.43
C LEU A 97 -4.38 5.34 -8.07
N PHE A 98 -4.14 4.36 -8.96
CA PHE A 98 -3.15 3.32 -8.72
C PHE A 98 -1.75 3.93 -8.59
N PHE A 99 -1.37 4.81 -9.51
CA PHE A 99 -0.07 5.46 -9.52
C PHE A 99 0.08 6.44 -8.35
N ILE A 100 -0.97 7.21 -8.05
CA ILE A 100 -1.00 8.10 -6.88
C ILE A 100 -0.77 7.29 -5.60
N LYS A 101 -1.49 6.17 -5.43
CA LYS A 101 -1.32 5.27 -4.28
C LYS A 101 0.12 4.77 -4.17
N MET A 102 0.76 4.38 -5.27
CA MET A 102 2.14 3.89 -5.26
C MET A 102 3.14 4.97 -4.84
N LEU A 103 2.97 6.21 -5.32
CA LEU A 103 3.81 7.33 -4.91
C LEU A 103 3.62 7.65 -3.42
N MET A 104 2.38 7.65 -2.94
CA MET A 104 2.08 7.88 -1.53
C MET A 104 2.66 6.78 -0.65
N LEU A 105 2.61 5.52 -1.09
CA LEU A 105 3.18 4.38 -0.38
C LEU A 105 4.70 4.52 -0.26
N ALA A 106 5.39 4.86 -1.35
CA ALA A 106 6.83 5.09 -1.34
C ALA A 106 7.21 6.21 -0.37
N GLY A 107 6.48 7.34 -0.40
CA GLY A 107 6.69 8.44 0.54
C GLY A 107 6.41 8.07 2.00
N ALA A 108 5.34 7.31 2.25
CA ALA A 108 4.95 6.87 3.59
C ALA A 108 6.02 5.94 4.20
N ILE A 109 6.51 4.97 3.42
CA ILE A 109 7.57 4.05 3.85
C ILE A 109 8.86 4.83 4.10
N TRP A 110 9.25 5.71 3.17
CA TRP A 110 10.48 6.50 3.30
C TRP A 110 10.47 7.36 4.58
N LEU A 111 9.39 8.10 4.83
CA LEU A 111 9.27 8.90 6.05
C LEU A 111 9.25 8.02 7.30
N THR A 112 8.50 6.92 7.29
CA THR A 112 8.43 5.99 8.43
C THR A 112 9.83 5.45 8.76
N VAL A 113 10.56 4.94 7.77
CA VAL A 113 11.93 4.43 7.93
C VAL A 113 12.88 5.51 8.41
N ARG A 114 12.79 6.72 7.84
CA ARG A 114 13.63 7.85 8.27
C ARG A 114 13.41 8.19 9.73
N MET A 115 12.16 8.20 10.19
CA MET A 115 11.80 8.48 11.58
C MET A 115 12.27 7.38 12.52
N THR A 116 12.10 6.10 12.16
CA THR A 116 12.56 4.98 13.00
C THR A 116 14.08 4.84 13.04
N SER A 117 14.79 5.24 11.98
CA SER A 117 16.26 5.15 11.89
C SER A 117 16.99 6.33 12.52
N THR A 118 16.40 7.52 12.53
CA THR A 118 16.98 8.72 13.17
C THR A 118 16.64 8.85 14.65
N ALA A 119 15.62 8.11 15.10
CA ALA A 119 15.17 8.02 16.48
C ALA A 119 16.28 7.82 17.54
N PRO A 120 17.33 6.99 17.33
CA PRO A 120 18.41 6.83 18.31
C PRO A 120 19.31 8.06 18.48
N ARG A 121 19.26 9.03 17.54
CA ARG A 121 20.18 10.19 17.50
C ARG A 121 19.55 11.50 17.99
N LEU A 122 18.23 11.57 18.18
CA LEU A 122 17.57 12.76 18.70
C LEU A 122 17.38 12.65 20.22
N SER A 123 18.19 13.39 20.97
CA SER A 123 17.97 13.65 22.39
C SER A 123 16.65 14.40 22.60
N SER A 124 15.97 14.11 23.72
CA SER A 124 14.60 14.49 24.05
C SER A 124 14.31 15.99 24.26
N GLN A 125 15.19 16.90 23.82
CA GLN A 125 15.16 18.32 24.22
C GLN A 125 15.11 19.35 23.08
N SER A 126 15.06 18.97 21.80
CA SER A 126 14.99 19.97 20.71
C SER A 126 13.54 20.31 20.29
N PRO A 127 13.16 21.59 20.14
CA PRO A 127 11.85 21.99 19.63
C PRO A 127 11.71 21.50 18.18
N SER A 128 10.81 20.53 18.00
CA SER A 128 10.82 19.51 16.94
C SER A 128 10.73 20.03 15.48
N PRO A 129 11.81 20.00 14.68
CA PRO A 129 11.72 19.98 13.21
C PRO A 129 11.03 18.70 12.67
N ALA A 130 10.57 17.78 13.52
CA ALA A 130 9.93 16.52 13.14
C ALA A 130 8.39 16.59 13.06
N ARG A 131 7.76 17.75 13.36
CA ARG A 131 6.28 17.89 13.33
C ARG A 131 5.72 17.73 11.92
N LEU A 132 6.30 18.41 10.93
CA LEU A 132 5.84 18.33 9.53
C LEU A 132 6.05 16.93 8.94
N PRO A 133 7.23 16.28 9.05
CA PRO A 133 7.41 14.88 8.64
C PRO A 133 6.41 13.91 9.26
N ALA A 134 6.08 14.07 10.54
CA ALA A 134 5.11 13.22 11.21
C ALA A 134 3.68 13.42 10.65
N LEU A 135 3.24 14.66 10.45
CA LEU A 135 1.94 14.95 9.83
C LEU A 135 1.85 14.40 8.40
N LEU A 136 2.91 14.59 7.61
CA LEU A 136 2.99 14.03 6.25
C LEU A 136 2.92 12.51 6.26
N THR A 137 3.59 11.84 7.20
CA THR A 137 3.54 10.38 7.34
C THR A 137 2.12 9.89 7.58
N ILE A 138 1.38 10.54 8.48
CA ILE A 138 -0.03 10.21 8.76
C ILE A 138 -0.88 10.43 7.51
N GLY A 139 -0.76 11.60 6.88
CA GLY A 139 -1.52 11.93 5.67
C GLY A 139 -1.25 10.96 4.52
N LEU A 140 0.00 10.55 4.32
CA LEU A 140 0.37 9.59 3.29
C LEU A 140 -0.21 8.20 3.58
N TRP A 141 -0.11 7.67 4.80
CA TRP A 141 -0.71 6.37 5.14
C TRP A 141 -2.23 6.37 4.97
N LEU A 142 -2.92 7.41 5.45
CA LEU A 142 -4.35 7.56 5.27
C LEU A 142 -4.72 7.66 3.79
N GLY A 143 -3.94 8.41 3.01
CA GLY A 143 -4.15 8.54 1.57
C GLY A 143 -3.92 7.24 0.80
N VAL A 144 -2.94 6.42 1.17
CA VAL A 144 -2.73 5.08 0.58
C VAL A 144 -3.93 4.17 0.85
N ILE A 145 -4.49 4.20 2.06
CA ILE A 145 -5.68 3.40 2.43
C ILE A 145 -6.91 3.91 1.67
N ALA A 146 -7.14 5.23 1.67
CA ALA A 146 -8.26 5.85 1.00
C ALA A 146 -8.22 5.59 -0.51
N SER A 147 -7.11 5.91 -1.18
CA SER A 147 -6.93 5.66 -2.62
C SER A 147 -7.12 4.17 -2.97
N GLY A 148 -6.64 3.25 -2.13
CA GLY A 148 -6.87 1.82 -2.29
C GLY A 148 -8.35 1.43 -2.28
N ARG A 149 -9.16 2.04 -1.40
CA ARG A 149 -10.61 1.81 -1.36
C ARG A 149 -11.34 2.48 -2.52
N PHE A 150 -10.98 3.71 -2.87
CA PHE A 150 -11.58 4.40 -4.03
C PHE A 150 -11.27 3.69 -5.36
N LEU A 151 -10.06 3.15 -5.54
CA LEU A 151 -9.67 2.38 -6.72
C LEU A 151 -10.63 1.21 -7.00
N ALA A 152 -11.23 0.62 -5.96
CA ALA A 152 -12.20 -0.46 -6.12
C ALA A 152 -13.46 0.00 -6.88
N TYR A 153 -13.82 1.28 -6.78
CA TYR A 153 -15.08 1.86 -7.27
C TYR A 153 -14.92 2.80 -8.46
N THR A 154 -13.72 3.36 -8.71
CA THR A 154 -13.49 4.36 -9.77
C THR A 154 -12.95 3.76 -11.08
N HIS A 155 -13.20 2.48 -11.34
CA HIS A 155 -12.75 1.82 -12.56
C HIS A 155 -13.75 2.04 -13.70
N THR A 156 -13.25 2.33 -14.90
CA THR A 156 -14.05 2.43 -16.13
C THR A 156 -13.97 1.15 -16.95
N VAL A 157 -12.85 0.44 -16.88
CA VAL A 157 -12.62 -0.84 -17.57
C VAL A 157 -12.34 -1.90 -16.52
N LEU A 158 -13.25 -2.88 -16.41
CA LEU A 158 -13.07 -4.01 -15.48
C LEU A 158 -12.13 -5.07 -16.06
N LEU A 159 -12.33 -5.42 -17.34
CA LEU A 159 -11.61 -6.47 -18.06
C LEU A 159 -11.34 -5.99 -19.50
N ALA A 160 -10.08 -6.04 -19.93
CA ALA A 160 -9.68 -5.67 -21.29
C ALA A 160 -10.20 -6.67 -22.34
N SER A 161 -10.31 -7.93 -21.97
CA SER A 161 -10.85 -9.01 -22.82
C SER A 161 -12.25 -8.71 -23.35
N TRP A 162 -13.11 -8.01 -22.60
CA TRP A 162 -14.45 -7.64 -23.05
C TRP A 162 -14.45 -6.60 -24.17
N LEU A 163 -13.47 -5.69 -24.15
CA LEU A 163 -13.32 -4.65 -25.18
C LEU A 163 -12.68 -5.20 -26.47
N VAL A 164 -11.91 -6.29 -26.36
CA VAL A 164 -11.18 -6.88 -27.48
C VAL A 164 -11.95 -8.02 -28.15
N VAL A 165 -12.67 -8.85 -27.37
CA VAL A 165 -13.39 -10.04 -27.87
C VAL A 165 -14.88 -9.76 -28.12
N GLY A 166 -15.45 -8.77 -27.44
CA GLY A 166 -16.87 -8.38 -27.56
C GLY A 166 -17.15 -7.22 -28.52
N GLY A 167 -16.12 -6.69 -29.20
CA GLY A 167 -16.21 -5.60 -30.17
C GLY A 167 -16.06 -6.07 -31.61
#